data_AF-A0A9D6VYE4-F1
#
_entry.id   AF-A0A9D6VYE4-F1
#
_cell.length_a   1.000
_cell.length_b   1.000
_cell.length_c   1.000
_cell.angle_alpha   90.00
_cell.angle_beta   90.00
_cell.angle_gamma   90.00
#
_symmetry.space_group_name_H-M   'P 1'
#
loop_
_entity.id
_entity.type
_entity.pdbx_description
1 polymer ?
#
loop_
_entity_poly.entity_id
_entity_poly.type
_entity_poly.pdbx_seq_one_letter_code
_entity_poly.pdbx_strand_id
1 'polypeptide(L)'
;MPRRKEGEAMAENNGEEKKDLDLFELCSATLLGLAAVGGAWSAYQGDLWGGQSVEAYGEAATMTTQAAGEATTKATSVAAEATKKMTEVSGTVATQTTGISGEAAVATTQASTEFGLQITVMARDSALDIDAKKLLFEAATTRDRTTAERQFTIAKYLYTQQLSDEAYQSLGLSPEFRTEDQEKAFEIPVEALAEAADKEVATEAYVESMLGPAVEKFDAAETGLAEGFAAATKTLTDGFGQAAQGLTDGFAAANTMLTDGFAKAGKRFDEGRDANNTGDKFGLDSIFFTVCLFLAGIALVFKTKVRWAFFAIGVASFVGATAYLFTIPWA
;
A
#
# COMPACT_ATOMS: atom_id res chain seq x y z
N MET A 1 -11.98 -96.18 -88.56
CA MET A 1 -13.10 -95.38 -87.99
C MET A 1 -12.74 -95.01 -86.56
N PRO A 2 -13.32 -93.96 -85.93
CA PRO A 2 -13.90 -92.68 -86.42
C PRO A 2 -13.25 -91.45 -85.68
N ARG A 3 -13.59 -90.15 -85.81
CA ARG A 3 -14.16 -89.26 -86.86
C ARG A 3 -13.97 -87.77 -86.40
N ARG A 4 -13.44 -86.88 -87.27
CA ARG A 4 -13.74 -85.41 -87.36
C ARG A 4 -13.25 -84.47 -86.21
N LYS A 5 -12.93 -83.18 -86.44
CA LYS A 5 -12.85 -82.35 -87.67
C LYS A 5 -11.88 -81.16 -87.53
N GLU A 6 -11.65 -80.41 -88.61
CA GLU A 6 -10.68 -79.31 -88.73
C GLU A 6 -10.96 -78.06 -87.85
N GLY A 7 -9.88 -77.29 -87.60
CA GLY A 7 -9.90 -75.95 -87.03
C GLY A 7 -8.48 -75.36 -87.04
N GLU A 8 -8.20 -74.48 -88.00
CA GLU A 8 -6.84 -73.93 -88.23
C GLU A 8 -6.56 -72.64 -87.46
N ALA A 9 -5.25 -72.37 -87.32
CA ALA A 9 -4.61 -71.04 -87.31
C ALA A 9 -4.35 -70.29 -85.98
N MET A 10 -3.18 -69.62 -86.01
CA MET A 10 -2.71 -68.50 -85.18
C MET A 10 -2.32 -68.80 -83.72
N ALA A 11 -1.07 -69.23 -83.53
CA ALA A 11 -0.32 -68.92 -82.32
C ALA A 11 0.18 -67.46 -82.40
N GLU A 12 -0.50 -66.54 -81.71
CA GLU A 12 -0.07 -65.14 -81.61
C GLU A 12 1.05 -65.03 -80.56
N ASN A 13 2.29 -64.93 -81.05
CA ASN A 13 3.47 -64.76 -80.22
C ASN A 13 3.60 -63.29 -79.80
N ASN A 14 2.98 -62.93 -78.67
CA ASN A 14 3.21 -61.64 -78.01
C ASN A 14 4.61 -61.62 -77.40
N GLY A 15 5.61 -61.35 -78.24
CA GLY A 15 6.97 -61.05 -77.80
C GLY A 15 6.97 -59.74 -77.02
N GLU A 16 7.31 -59.81 -75.74
CA GLU A 16 7.51 -58.63 -74.89
C GLU A 16 8.70 -57.81 -75.42
N GLU A 17 8.42 -56.70 -76.12
CA GLU A 17 9.45 -55.72 -76.46
C GLU A 17 10.06 -55.17 -75.17
N LYS A 18 11.33 -55.54 -74.91
CA LYS A 18 12.16 -54.81 -73.96
C LYS A 18 12.40 -53.40 -74.50
N LYS A 19 11.60 -52.44 -74.05
CA LYS A 19 11.90 -51.02 -74.20
C LYS A 19 13.20 -50.71 -73.45
N ASP A 20 14.27 -50.46 -74.19
CA ASP A 20 15.44 -49.79 -73.66
C ASP A 20 15.02 -48.38 -73.20
N LEU A 21 15.28 -48.07 -71.93
CA LEU A 21 14.96 -46.77 -71.35
C LEU A 21 15.87 -45.69 -71.97
N ASP A 22 15.29 -44.66 -72.61
CA ASP A 22 16.05 -43.49 -73.06
C ASP A 22 16.68 -42.85 -71.81
N LEU A 23 18.01 -42.67 -71.83
CA LEU A 23 18.76 -42.02 -70.75
C LEU A 23 18.17 -40.65 -70.39
N PHE A 24 17.59 -39.94 -71.37
CA PHE A 24 16.89 -38.69 -71.15
C PHE A 24 15.61 -38.83 -70.30
N GLU A 25 14.82 -39.90 -70.52
CA GLU A 25 13.62 -40.19 -69.72
C GLU A 25 14.02 -40.53 -68.28
N LEU A 26 15.07 -41.34 -68.11
CA LEU A 26 15.61 -41.68 -66.78
C LEU A 26 16.14 -40.46 -66.02
N CYS A 27 16.91 -39.59 -66.68
CA CYS A 27 17.41 -38.35 -66.07
C CYS A 27 16.28 -37.37 -65.72
N SER A 28 15.28 -37.23 -66.59
CA SER A 28 14.11 -36.36 -66.35
C SER A 28 13.22 -36.89 -65.23
N ALA A 29 12.99 -38.20 -65.16
CA ALA A 29 12.26 -38.85 -64.07
C ALA A 29 13.01 -38.74 -62.73
N THR A 30 14.34 -38.83 -62.75
CA THR A 30 15.17 -38.65 -61.54
C THR A 30 15.12 -37.20 -61.06
N LEU A 31 15.21 -36.22 -61.96
CA LEU A 31 15.08 -34.79 -61.62
C LEU A 31 13.69 -34.48 -61.05
N LEU A 32 12.62 -35.06 -61.62
CA LEU A 32 11.26 -34.97 -61.08
C LEU A 32 11.18 -35.55 -59.65
N GLY A 33 11.71 -36.76 -59.43
CA GLY A 33 11.70 -37.38 -58.10
C GLY A 33 12.45 -36.55 -57.04
N LEU A 34 13.65 -36.06 -57.38
CA LEU A 34 14.46 -35.22 -56.49
C LEU A 34 13.78 -33.87 -56.20
N ALA A 35 13.18 -33.22 -57.21
CA ALA A 35 12.47 -31.96 -57.01
C ALA A 35 11.19 -32.13 -56.19
N ALA A 36 10.50 -33.27 -56.31
CA ALA A 36 9.35 -33.59 -55.45
C ALA A 36 9.76 -33.75 -53.98
N VAL A 37 10.86 -34.47 -53.71
CA VAL A 37 11.41 -34.62 -52.35
C VAL A 37 11.89 -33.28 -51.79
N GLY A 38 12.60 -32.47 -52.58
CA GLY A 38 13.03 -31.13 -52.17
C GLY A 38 11.86 -30.19 -51.84
N GLY A 39 10.85 -30.13 -52.71
CA GLY A 39 9.65 -29.31 -52.49
C GLY A 39 8.83 -29.74 -51.28
N ALA A 40 8.68 -31.06 -51.06
CA ALA A 40 8.01 -31.62 -49.88
C ALA A 40 8.80 -31.38 -48.58
N TRP A 41 10.13 -31.49 -48.62
CA TRP A 41 10.98 -31.20 -47.47
C TRP A 41 10.95 -29.71 -47.09
N SER A 42 10.97 -28.83 -48.09
CA SER A 42 10.85 -27.39 -47.88
C SER A 42 9.48 -27.03 -47.29
N ALA A 43 8.39 -27.62 -47.81
CA ALA A 43 7.06 -27.45 -47.21
C ALA A 43 7.03 -27.89 -45.73
N TYR A 44 7.59 -29.06 -45.41
CA TYR A 44 7.68 -29.56 -44.03
C TYR A 44 8.47 -28.64 -43.09
N GLN A 45 9.62 -28.12 -43.54
CA GLN A 45 10.40 -27.14 -42.78
C GLN A 45 9.64 -25.82 -42.59
N GLY A 46 8.89 -25.37 -43.61
CA GLY A 46 7.98 -24.23 -43.52
C GLY A 46 6.91 -24.41 -42.46
N ASP A 47 6.26 -25.59 -42.42
CA ASP A 47 5.23 -25.94 -41.44
C ASP A 47 5.77 -25.99 -40.00
N LEU A 48 7.01 -26.48 -39.80
CA LEU A 48 7.67 -26.48 -38.48
C LEU A 48 7.89 -25.05 -37.95
N TRP A 49 8.44 -24.17 -38.78
CA TRP A 49 8.62 -22.75 -38.44
C TRP A 49 7.28 -22.03 -38.25
N GLY A 50 6.26 -22.39 -39.03
CA GLY A 50 4.87 -21.95 -38.84
C GLY A 50 4.32 -22.34 -37.47
N GLY A 51 4.57 -23.59 -37.03
CA GLY A 51 4.22 -24.05 -35.68
C GLY A 51 4.88 -23.22 -34.58
N GLN A 52 6.21 -23.02 -34.67
CA GLN A 52 6.96 -22.21 -33.70
C GLN A 52 6.46 -20.74 -33.66
N SER A 53 6.08 -20.17 -34.79
CA SER A 53 5.53 -18.80 -34.84
C SER A 53 4.19 -18.69 -34.11
N VAL A 54 3.27 -19.64 -34.31
CA VAL A 54 1.96 -19.69 -33.66
C VAL A 54 2.10 -19.88 -32.15
N GLU A 55 3.00 -20.77 -31.72
CA GLU A 55 3.33 -20.97 -30.31
C GLU A 55 3.87 -19.67 -29.67
N ALA A 56 4.85 -19.02 -30.31
CA ALA A 56 5.44 -17.78 -29.84
C ALA A 56 4.42 -16.63 -29.72
N TYR A 57 3.51 -16.48 -30.70
CA TYR A 57 2.44 -15.50 -30.61
C TYR A 57 1.42 -15.82 -29.50
N GLY A 58 1.10 -17.10 -29.28
CA GLY A 58 0.23 -17.55 -28.19
C GLY A 58 0.84 -17.30 -26.80
N GLU A 59 2.14 -17.57 -26.64
CA GLU A 59 2.88 -17.27 -25.42
C GLU A 59 2.99 -15.75 -25.19
N ALA A 60 3.30 -14.96 -26.22
CA ALA A 60 3.36 -13.49 -26.10
C ALA A 60 2.00 -12.88 -25.66
N ALA A 61 0.89 -13.36 -26.21
CA ALA A 61 -0.45 -12.96 -25.78
C ALA A 61 -0.71 -13.36 -24.32
N THR A 62 -0.32 -14.56 -23.93
CA THR A 62 -0.45 -15.06 -22.54
C THR A 62 0.37 -14.23 -21.56
N MET A 63 1.65 -13.94 -21.88
CA MET A 63 2.53 -13.09 -21.08
C MET A 63 1.98 -11.66 -20.94
N THR A 64 1.39 -11.11 -22.00
CA THR A 64 0.73 -9.80 -21.98
C THR A 64 -0.44 -9.79 -21.00
N THR A 65 -1.30 -10.82 -21.03
CA THR A 65 -2.43 -10.96 -20.09
C THR A 65 -1.96 -11.17 -18.64
N GLN A 66 -0.92 -11.99 -18.42
CA GLN A 66 -0.33 -12.22 -17.10
C GLN A 66 0.25 -10.93 -16.50
N ALA A 67 1.07 -10.19 -17.27
CA ALA A 67 1.65 -8.92 -16.84
C ALA A 67 0.59 -7.88 -16.44
N ALA A 68 -0.47 -7.75 -17.24
CA ALA A 68 -1.59 -6.88 -16.93
C ALA A 68 -2.34 -7.32 -15.66
N GLY A 69 -2.53 -8.63 -15.48
CA GLY A 69 -3.12 -9.22 -14.29
C GLY A 69 -2.31 -8.93 -13.02
N GLU A 70 -1.02 -9.25 -13.03
CA GLU A 70 -0.10 -9.04 -11.90
C GLU A 70 -0.02 -7.57 -11.49
N ALA A 71 0.13 -6.66 -12.46
CA ALA A 71 0.13 -5.21 -12.21
C ALA A 71 -1.20 -4.73 -11.62
N THR A 72 -2.34 -5.23 -12.11
CA THR A 72 -3.67 -4.91 -11.59
C THR A 72 -3.86 -5.43 -10.16
N THR A 73 -3.42 -6.65 -9.87
CA THR A 73 -3.43 -7.21 -8.51
C THR A 73 -2.56 -6.38 -7.57
N LYS A 74 -1.35 -5.97 -8.00
CA LYS A 74 -0.48 -5.12 -7.20
C LYS A 74 -1.12 -3.76 -6.90
N ALA A 75 -1.63 -3.08 -7.92
CA ALA A 75 -2.35 -1.81 -7.77
C ALA A 75 -3.55 -1.91 -6.81
N THR A 76 -4.33 -2.99 -6.91
CA THR A 76 -5.50 -3.24 -6.04
C THR A 76 -5.07 -3.51 -4.60
N SER A 77 -4.03 -4.31 -4.36
CA SER A 77 -3.52 -4.58 -3.02
C SER A 77 -2.99 -3.32 -2.33
N VAL A 78 -2.27 -2.46 -3.06
CA VAL A 78 -1.74 -1.19 -2.58
C VAL A 78 -2.88 -0.23 -2.19
N ALA A 79 -3.96 -0.16 -2.98
CA ALA A 79 -5.13 0.63 -2.64
C ALA A 79 -5.86 0.12 -1.39
N ALA A 80 -5.94 -1.20 -1.21
CA ALA A 80 -6.52 -1.82 -0.02
C ALA A 80 -5.66 -1.58 1.24
N GLU A 81 -4.34 -1.70 1.14
CA GLU A 81 -3.39 -1.40 2.21
C GLU A 81 -3.47 0.06 2.67
N ALA A 82 -3.53 1.01 1.73
CA ALA A 82 -3.71 2.43 2.04
C ALA A 82 -5.06 2.71 2.73
N THR A 83 -6.14 2.11 2.24
CA THR A 83 -7.49 2.23 2.86
C THR A 83 -7.51 1.68 4.28
N LYS A 84 -6.89 0.51 4.50
CA LYS A 84 -6.73 -0.09 5.83
C LYS A 84 -5.98 0.85 6.76
N LYS A 85 -4.82 1.36 6.33
CA LYS A 85 -3.98 2.28 7.12
C LYS A 85 -4.70 3.57 7.48
N MET A 86 -5.41 4.20 6.54
CA MET A 86 -6.23 5.38 6.81
C MET A 86 -7.34 5.09 7.83
N THR A 87 -7.95 3.91 7.78
CA THR A 87 -8.97 3.47 8.74
C THR A 87 -8.38 3.28 10.14
N GLU A 88 -7.24 2.60 10.26
CA GLU A 88 -6.52 2.37 11.53
C GLU A 88 -6.05 3.68 12.17
N VAL A 89 -5.50 4.60 11.37
CA VAL A 89 -5.09 5.95 11.83
C VAL A 89 -6.30 6.75 12.30
N SER A 90 -7.39 6.76 11.53
CA SER A 90 -8.62 7.49 11.90
C SER A 90 -9.24 6.95 13.19
N GLY A 91 -9.28 5.61 13.36
CA GLY A 91 -9.73 4.98 14.60
C GLY A 91 -8.85 5.34 15.80
N THR A 92 -7.53 5.32 15.61
CA THR A 92 -6.55 5.72 16.64
C THR A 92 -6.76 7.16 17.09
N VAL A 93 -6.92 8.08 16.15
CA VAL A 93 -7.15 9.51 16.42
C VAL A 93 -8.51 9.74 17.10
N ALA A 94 -9.55 9.00 16.73
CA ALA A 94 -10.84 9.04 17.42
C ALA A 94 -10.73 8.57 18.89
N THR A 95 -9.98 7.50 19.16
CA THR A 95 -9.71 7.05 20.54
C THR A 95 -8.88 8.08 21.32
N GLN A 96 -7.81 8.62 20.73
CA GLN A 96 -6.98 9.66 21.35
C GLN A 96 -7.80 10.88 21.74
N THR A 97 -8.54 11.47 20.79
CA THR A 97 -9.35 12.68 21.03
C THR A 97 -10.47 12.48 22.04
N THR A 98 -11.04 11.27 22.12
CA THR A 98 -11.99 10.89 23.17
C THR A 98 -11.30 10.81 24.55
N GLY A 99 -10.08 10.24 24.62
CA GLY A 99 -9.28 10.19 25.84
C GLY A 99 -8.91 11.59 26.35
N ILE A 100 -8.32 12.42 25.48
CA ILE A 100 -7.89 13.80 25.76
C ILE A 100 -9.05 14.65 26.31
N SER A 101 -10.22 14.60 25.67
CA SER A 101 -11.40 15.34 26.14
C SER A 101 -11.98 14.79 27.45
N GLY A 102 -11.89 13.47 27.69
CA GLY A 102 -12.26 12.86 28.96
C GLY A 102 -11.35 13.27 30.12
N GLU A 103 -10.02 13.22 29.92
CA GLU A 103 -9.02 13.62 30.90
C GLU A 103 -9.15 15.11 31.26
N ALA A 104 -9.29 15.98 30.26
CA ALA A 104 -9.50 17.41 30.48
C ALA A 104 -10.82 17.70 31.21
N ALA A 105 -11.90 16.98 30.92
CA ALA A 105 -13.18 17.12 31.64
C ALA A 105 -13.06 16.71 33.12
N VAL A 106 -12.31 15.64 33.42
CA VAL A 106 -12.02 15.22 34.80
C VAL A 106 -11.20 16.28 35.53
N ALA A 107 -10.10 16.76 34.93
CA ALA A 107 -9.25 17.79 35.52
C ALA A 107 -10.01 19.10 35.78
N THR A 108 -10.78 19.58 34.81
CA THR A 108 -11.64 20.78 34.93
C THR A 108 -12.67 20.61 36.05
N THR A 109 -13.26 19.42 36.20
CA THR A 109 -14.24 19.13 37.27
C THR A 109 -13.58 19.15 38.66
N GLN A 110 -12.38 18.59 38.79
CA GLN A 110 -11.60 18.62 40.03
C GLN A 110 -11.21 20.05 40.41
N ALA A 111 -10.63 20.81 39.46
CA ALA A 111 -10.28 22.22 39.64
C ALA A 111 -11.50 23.07 40.06
N SER A 112 -12.65 22.88 39.40
CA SER A 112 -13.90 23.59 39.75
C SER A 112 -14.41 23.24 41.15
N THR A 113 -14.27 21.98 41.56
CA THR A 113 -14.70 21.52 42.90
C THR A 113 -13.82 22.14 43.99
N GLU A 114 -12.52 22.12 43.80
CA GLU A 114 -11.53 22.68 44.71
C GLU A 114 -11.65 24.21 44.80
N PHE A 115 -11.76 24.90 43.67
CA PHE A 115 -12.02 26.35 43.62
C PHE A 115 -13.29 26.72 44.41
N GLY A 116 -14.40 25.99 44.19
CA GLY A 116 -15.65 26.22 44.91
C GLY A 116 -15.56 25.97 46.43
N LEU A 117 -14.82 24.93 46.83
CA LEU A 117 -14.53 24.66 48.24
C LEU A 117 -13.69 25.79 48.86
N GLN A 118 -12.63 26.23 48.19
CA GLN A 118 -11.74 27.26 48.71
C GLN A 118 -12.42 28.62 48.82
N ILE A 119 -13.26 29.02 47.86
CA ILE A 119 -14.14 30.19 47.98
C ILE A 119 -15.06 30.08 49.22
N THR A 120 -15.57 28.88 49.51
CA THR A 120 -16.42 28.64 50.68
C THR A 120 -15.63 28.77 52.00
N VAL A 121 -14.39 28.28 52.05
CA VAL A 121 -13.48 28.44 53.19
C VAL A 121 -13.11 29.92 53.38
N MET A 122 -12.76 30.63 52.31
CA MET A 122 -12.45 32.06 52.36
C MET A 122 -13.62 32.91 52.90
N ALA A 123 -14.86 32.60 52.48
CA ALA A 123 -16.06 33.26 52.99
C ALA A 123 -16.30 32.95 54.48
N ARG A 124 -16.09 31.70 54.91
CA ARG A 124 -16.16 31.30 56.32
C ARG A 124 -15.13 32.04 57.16
N ASP A 125 -13.87 32.06 56.74
CA ASP A 125 -12.78 32.65 57.51
C ASP A 125 -12.89 34.17 57.61
N SER A 126 -13.39 34.82 56.55
CA SER A 126 -13.75 36.25 56.59
C SER A 126 -14.86 36.53 57.61
N ALA A 127 -15.87 35.66 57.71
CA ALA A 127 -16.94 35.81 58.71
C ALA A 127 -16.43 35.56 60.14
N LEU A 128 -15.59 34.54 60.34
CA LEU A 128 -14.96 34.21 61.62
C LEU A 128 -14.07 35.36 62.11
N ASP A 129 -13.27 35.96 61.22
CA ASP A 129 -12.44 37.13 61.52
C ASP A 129 -13.28 38.35 61.90
N ILE A 130 -14.35 38.65 61.14
CA ILE A 130 -15.30 39.72 61.46
C ILE A 130 -15.93 39.52 62.86
N ASP A 131 -16.34 38.30 63.20
CA ASP A 131 -16.95 38.01 64.50
C ASP A 131 -15.93 38.02 65.65
N ALA A 132 -14.71 37.54 65.41
CA ALA A 132 -13.62 37.64 66.38
C ALA A 132 -13.24 39.12 66.65
N LYS A 133 -13.15 39.97 65.62
CA LYS A 133 -12.92 41.41 65.74
C LYS A 133 -14.00 42.11 66.56
N LYS A 134 -15.29 41.79 66.36
CA LYS A 134 -16.38 42.30 67.20
C LYS A 134 -16.18 41.93 68.66
N LEU A 135 -15.88 40.66 68.94
CA LEU A 135 -15.67 40.17 70.31
C LEU A 135 -14.47 40.84 70.99
N LEU A 136 -13.35 41.02 70.28
CA LEU A 136 -12.18 41.75 70.78
C LEU A 136 -12.52 43.21 71.09
N PHE A 137 -13.26 43.89 70.20
CA PHE A 137 -13.68 45.28 70.40
C PHE A 137 -14.65 45.44 71.59
N GLU A 138 -15.64 44.55 71.72
CA GLU A 138 -16.56 44.54 72.87
C GLU A 138 -15.80 44.26 74.19
N ALA A 139 -14.86 43.31 74.18
CA ALA A 139 -14.03 42.99 75.35
C ALA A 139 -13.13 44.15 75.77
N ALA A 140 -12.58 44.90 74.81
CA ALA A 140 -11.75 46.08 75.05
C ALA A 140 -12.54 47.31 75.54
N THR A 141 -13.86 47.35 75.31
CA THR A 141 -14.71 48.53 75.61
C THR A 141 -15.68 48.32 76.79
N THR A 142 -15.97 47.07 77.17
CA THR A 142 -16.84 46.76 78.32
C THR A 142 -16.20 47.07 79.67
N ARG A 143 -17.03 47.40 80.66
CA ARG A 143 -16.62 47.58 82.07
C ARG A 143 -16.83 46.33 82.93
N ASP A 144 -17.56 45.33 82.43
CA ASP A 144 -17.69 44.04 83.11
C ASP A 144 -16.55 43.11 82.70
N ARG A 145 -15.67 42.85 83.67
CA ARG A 145 -14.50 41.99 83.50
C ARG A 145 -14.88 40.54 83.14
N THR A 146 -15.99 40.03 83.65
CA THR A 146 -16.45 38.66 83.37
C THR A 146 -16.87 38.51 81.91
N THR A 147 -17.58 39.52 81.39
CA THR A 147 -17.99 39.58 79.98
C THR A 147 -16.77 39.74 79.07
N ALA A 148 -15.79 40.60 79.42
CA ALA A 148 -14.54 40.74 78.67
C ALA A 148 -13.75 39.43 78.60
N GLU A 149 -13.52 38.75 79.73
CA GLU A 149 -12.81 37.47 79.80
C GLU A 149 -13.51 36.39 78.95
N ARG A 150 -14.86 36.34 78.95
CA ARG A 150 -15.63 35.45 78.07
C ARG A 150 -15.47 35.80 76.59
N GLN A 151 -15.55 37.08 76.22
CA GLN A 151 -15.41 37.54 74.82
C GLN A 151 -14.00 37.25 74.28
N PHE A 152 -12.94 37.52 75.06
CA PHE A 152 -11.58 37.13 74.71
C PHE A 152 -11.45 35.61 74.54
N THR A 153 -12.06 34.81 75.41
CA THR A 153 -12.05 33.34 75.32
C THR A 153 -12.68 32.84 74.02
N ILE A 154 -13.79 33.46 73.57
CA ILE A 154 -14.44 33.10 72.31
C ILE A 154 -13.58 33.57 71.11
N ALA A 155 -13.04 34.79 71.13
CA ALA A 155 -12.16 35.29 70.06
C ALA A 155 -10.89 34.41 69.89
N LYS A 156 -10.29 33.97 71.01
CA LYS A 156 -9.19 32.98 71.03
C LYS A 156 -9.57 31.69 70.31
N TYR A 157 -10.74 31.13 70.61
CA TYR A 157 -11.25 29.93 69.94
C TYR A 157 -11.46 30.15 68.43
N LEU A 158 -12.09 31.26 68.03
CA LEU A 158 -12.34 31.54 66.60
C LEU A 158 -11.03 31.60 65.79
N TYR A 159 -10.04 32.35 66.27
CA TYR A 159 -8.75 32.44 65.57
C TYR A 159 -7.93 31.15 65.65
N THR A 160 -7.75 30.56 66.83
CA THR A 160 -6.83 29.42 66.98
C THR A 160 -7.42 28.08 66.53
N GLN A 161 -8.75 27.91 66.53
CA GLN A 161 -9.42 26.62 66.27
C GLN A 161 -10.41 26.62 65.10
N GLN A 162 -10.90 27.77 64.60
CA GLN A 162 -11.95 27.78 63.55
C GLN A 162 -11.51 28.36 62.21
N LEU A 163 -10.60 29.34 62.19
CA LEU A 163 -9.96 29.84 60.97
C LEU A 163 -9.23 28.71 60.22
N SER A 164 -9.03 28.83 58.91
CA SER A 164 -8.06 28.00 58.17
C SER A 164 -6.61 28.29 58.59
N ASP A 165 -5.69 27.40 58.21
CA ASP A 165 -4.26 27.60 58.48
C ASP A 165 -3.70 28.76 57.65
N GLU A 166 -4.17 28.90 56.42
CA GLU A 166 -3.83 29.95 55.47
C GLU A 166 -4.29 31.33 55.98
N ALA A 167 -5.52 31.42 56.52
CA ALA A 167 -6.03 32.65 57.12
C ALA A 167 -5.31 32.98 58.44
N TYR A 168 -4.95 31.97 59.23
CA TYR A 168 -4.22 32.17 60.48
C TYR A 168 -2.82 32.74 60.22
N GLN A 169 -2.16 32.23 59.17
CA GLN A 169 -0.87 32.70 58.69
C GLN A 169 -0.95 34.10 58.07
N SER A 170 -2.03 34.43 57.33
CA SER A 170 -2.17 35.77 56.72
C SER A 170 -2.35 36.88 57.76
N LEU A 171 -2.96 36.58 58.91
CA LEU A 171 -2.98 37.46 60.09
C LEU A 171 -1.63 37.57 60.80
N GLY A 172 -0.63 36.79 60.42
CA GLY A 172 0.71 36.77 61.02
C GLY A 172 0.71 36.33 62.49
N LEU A 173 -0.24 35.47 62.88
CA LEU A 173 -0.29 34.89 64.23
C LEU A 173 0.76 33.78 64.38
N SER A 174 1.30 33.62 65.59
CA SER A 174 2.40 32.67 65.84
C SER A 174 1.94 31.21 65.70
N PRO A 175 2.61 30.38 64.87
CA PRO A 175 2.25 28.98 64.68
C PRO A 175 2.25 28.15 65.97
N GLU A 176 2.90 28.61 67.04
CA GLU A 176 2.97 27.88 68.31
C GLU A 176 1.61 27.67 69.00
N PHE A 177 0.64 28.55 68.74
CA PHE A 177 -0.72 28.49 69.28
C PHE A 177 -1.72 27.83 68.31
N ARG A 178 -1.28 27.46 67.09
CA ARG A 178 -2.08 26.71 66.13
C ARG A 178 -1.88 25.21 66.37
N THR A 179 -2.64 24.67 67.32
CA THR A 179 -2.43 23.31 67.85
C THR A 179 -3.75 22.67 68.32
N GLU A 180 -3.80 21.34 68.33
CA GLU A 180 -4.91 20.55 68.90
C GLU A 180 -4.98 20.64 70.43
N ASP A 181 -3.89 21.02 71.09
CA ASP A 181 -3.86 21.29 72.53
C ASP A 181 -4.62 22.58 72.83
N GLN A 182 -5.86 22.45 73.30
CA GLN A 182 -6.72 23.59 73.61
C GLN A 182 -6.19 24.45 74.76
N GLU A 183 -5.47 23.89 75.74
CA GLU A 183 -4.90 24.71 76.81
C GLU A 183 -3.82 25.62 76.21
N LYS A 184 -2.89 25.04 75.47
CA LYS A 184 -1.82 25.80 74.78
C LYS A 184 -2.36 26.79 73.75
N ALA A 185 -3.35 26.41 72.94
CA ALA A 185 -3.94 27.33 71.96
C ALA A 185 -4.57 28.57 72.62
N PHE A 186 -5.15 28.41 73.81
CA PHE A 186 -5.77 29.50 74.55
C PHE A 186 -4.75 30.35 75.34
N GLU A 187 -3.47 29.98 75.41
CA GLU A 187 -2.39 30.81 75.96
C GLU A 187 -2.03 32.01 75.06
N ILE A 188 -2.52 32.07 73.81
CA ILE A 188 -2.23 33.15 72.86
C ILE A 188 -2.43 34.56 73.50
N PRO A 189 -1.45 35.48 73.39
CA PRO A 189 -1.56 36.82 73.97
C PRO A 189 -2.73 37.62 73.37
N VAL A 190 -3.40 38.42 74.20
CA VAL A 190 -4.50 39.29 73.75
C VAL A 190 -3.96 40.40 72.85
N GLU A 191 -2.74 40.83 73.10
CA GLU A 191 -1.98 41.80 72.31
C GLU A 191 -1.75 41.29 70.87
N ALA A 192 -1.37 40.02 70.71
CA ALA A 192 -1.21 39.39 69.39
C ALA A 192 -2.54 39.28 68.63
N LEU A 193 -3.65 39.06 69.34
CA LEU A 193 -4.99 39.08 68.75
C LEU A 193 -5.43 40.51 68.35
N ALA A 194 -5.02 41.53 69.10
CA ALA A 194 -5.27 42.93 68.73
C ALA A 194 -4.45 43.34 67.49
N GLU A 195 -3.18 42.95 67.39
CA GLU A 195 -2.36 43.15 66.18
C GLU A 195 -2.89 42.41 64.95
N ALA A 196 -3.53 41.24 65.14
CA ALA A 196 -4.24 40.55 64.07
C ALA A 196 -5.56 41.24 63.70
N ALA A 197 -6.27 41.83 64.66
CA ALA A 197 -7.51 42.56 64.41
C ALA A 197 -7.32 43.82 63.54
N ASP A 198 -6.12 44.40 63.51
CA ASP A 198 -5.76 45.51 62.62
C ASP A 198 -5.37 45.08 61.19
N LYS A 199 -5.28 43.76 60.91
CA LYS A 199 -4.97 43.19 59.59
C LYS A 199 -6.23 42.63 58.93
N GLU A 200 -6.23 42.50 57.60
CA GLU A 200 -7.30 41.82 56.85
C GLU A 200 -6.87 40.41 56.46
N VAL A 201 -7.76 39.42 56.57
CA VAL A 201 -7.49 38.04 56.11
C VAL A 201 -7.36 37.97 54.59
N ALA A 202 -8.19 38.74 53.87
CA ALA A 202 -8.34 38.72 52.41
C ALA A 202 -7.21 39.41 51.62
N THR A 203 -5.97 39.24 52.05
CA THR A 203 -4.78 39.70 51.32
C THR A 203 -4.61 38.95 49.99
N GLU A 204 -3.94 39.60 49.03
CA GLU A 204 -3.63 39.00 47.71
C GLU A 204 -2.90 37.65 47.86
N ALA A 205 -1.91 37.56 48.76
CA ALA A 205 -1.18 36.32 49.07
C ALA A 205 -2.07 35.21 49.65
N TYR A 206 -3.10 35.54 50.44
CA TYR A 206 -4.07 34.57 50.94
C TYR A 206 -5.03 34.10 49.83
N VAL A 207 -5.47 35.00 48.95
CA VAL A 207 -6.28 34.63 47.77
C VAL A 207 -5.47 33.71 46.86
N GLU A 208 -4.18 34.00 46.65
CA GLU A 208 -3.27 33.18 45.87
C GLU A 208 -3.02 31.81 46.51
N SER A 209 -2.78 31.71 47.82
CA SER A 209 -2.59 30.41 48.49
C SER A 209 -3.86 29.55 48.45
N MET A 210 -5.05 30.17 48.53
CA MET A 210 -6.33 29.46 48.52
C MET A 210 -6.77 29.02 47.13
N LEU A 211 -6.59 29.85 46.10
CA LEU A 211 -7.12 29.60 44.75
C LEU A 211 -6.06 29.15 43.74
N GLY A 212 -4.79 29.49 43.94
CA GLY A 212 -3.67 29.14 43.07
C GLY A 212 -3.61 27.65 42.68
N PRO A 213 -3.69 26.70 43.63
CA PRO A 213 -3.67 25.26 43.32
C PRO A 213 -4.81 24.79 42.41
N ALA A 214 -5.96 25.48 42.43
CA ALA A 214 -7.07 25.20 41.52
C ALA A 214 -6.87 25.86 40.15
N VAL A 215 -6.28 27.07 40.10
CA VAL A 215 -5.90 27.75 38.86
C VAL A 215 -4.83 26.94 38.10
N GLU A 216 -3.78 26.47 38.76
CA GLU A 216 -2.76 25.60 38.16
C GLU A 216 -3.37 24.33 37.53
N LYS A 217 -4.44 23.78 38.11
CA LYS A 217 -5.16 22.62 37.56
C LYS A 217 -6.01 22.97 36.33
N PHE A 218 -6.54 24.19 36.23
CA PHE A 218 -7.17 24.67 35.00
C PHE A 218 -6.12 24.87 33.90
N ASP A 219 -5.00 25.52 34.20
CA ASP A 219 -3.91 25.77 33.24
C ASP A 219 -3.28 24.46 32.73
N ALA A 220 -3.10 23.47 33.63
CA ALA A 220 -2.64 22.14 33.25
C ALA A 220 -3.66 21.38 32.38
N ALA A 221 -4.96 21.54 32.64
CA ALA A 221 -6.01 20.94 31.82
C ALA A 221 -6.07 21.57 30.41
N GLU A 222 -5.94 22.89 30.29
CA GLU A 222 -5.87 23.60 29.00
C GLU A 222 -4.61 23.19 28.22
N THR A 223 -3.45 23.15 28.89
CA THR A 223 -2.18 22.73 28.28
C THR A 223 -2.25 21.30 27.78
N GLY A 224 -2.73 20.36 28.60
CA GLY A 224 -2.91 18.95 28.22
C GLY A 224 -3.90 18.76 27.06
N LEU A 225 -4.97 19.56 27.01
CA LEU A 225 -5.91 19.59 25.89
C LEU A 225 -5.19 20.01 24.59
N ALA A 226 -4.45 21.12 24.63
CA ALA A 226 -3.74 21.67 23.47
C ALA A 226 -2.65 20.71 22.95
N GLU A 227 -1.79 20.19 23.83
CA GLU A 227 -0.74 19.23 23.49
C GLU A 227 -1.33 17.91 22.96
N GLY A 228 -2.39 17.41 23.61
CA GLY A 228 -3.09 16.20 23.19
C GLY A 228 -3.67 16.33 21.78
N PHE A 229 -4.41 17.40 21.48
CA PHE A 229 -4.96 17.61 20.14
C PHE A 229 -3.86 17.83 19.09
N ALA A 230 -2.76 18.52 19.43
CA ALA A 230 -1.61 18.65 18.53
C ALA A 230 -0.98 17.28 18.20
N ALA A 231 -0.82 16.39 19.19
CA ALA A 231 -0.32 15.03 19.00
C ALA A 231 -1.28 14.16 18.17
N ALA A 232 -2.59 14.30 18.39
CA ALA A 232 -3.61 13.61 17.61
C ALA A 232 -3.64 14.09 16.13
N THR A 233 -3.54 15.40 15.90
CA THR A 233 -3.40 15.97 14.55
C THR A 233 -2.11 15.48 13.87
N LYS A 234 -0.98 15.47 14.57
CA LYS A 234 0.28 14.92 14.04
C LYS A 234 0.14 13.45 13.66
N THR A 235 -0.50 12.64 14.51
CA THR A 235 -0.79 11.22 14.23
C THR A 235 -1.63 11.06 12.95
N LEU A 236 -2.64 11.91 12.76
CA LEU A 236 -3.46 11.93 11.55
C LEU A 236 -2.62 12.29 10.31
N THR A 237 -1.89 13.40 10.36
CA THR A 237 -1.09 13.90 9.22
C THR A 237 0.02 12.93 8.82
N ASP A 238 0.79 12.41 9.79
CA ASP A 238 1.85 11.43 9.51
C ASP A 238 1.26 10.12 8.94
N GLY A 239 0.15 9.64 9.51
CA GLY A 239 -0.51 8.41 9.07
C GLY A 239 -1.06 8.50 7.64
N PHE A 240 -1.74 9.60 7.30
CA PHE A 240 -2.22 9.86 5.94
C PHE A 240 -1.08 10.12 4.96
N GLY A 241 -0.03 10.84 5.37
CA GLY A 241 1.17 11.07 4.55
C GLY A 241 1.86 9.76 4.15
N GLN A 242 2.05 8.86 5.10
CA GLN A 242 2.61 7.53 4.82
C GLN A 242 1.69 6.65 3.96
N ALA A 243 0.36 6.79 4.08
CA ALA A 243 -0.59 6.07 3.22
C ALA A 243 -0.55 6.60 1.77
N ALA A 244 -0.45 7.91 1.60
CA ALA A 244 -0.27 8.55 0.29
C ALA A 244 1.05 8.14 -0.37
N GLN A 245 2.17 8.13 0.38
CA GLN A 245 3.45 7.65 -0.12
C GLN A 245 3.39 6.17 -0.54
N GLY A 246 2.77 5.32 0.27
CA GLY A 246 2.58 3.90 -0.07
C GLY A 246 1.76 3.67 -1.35
N LEU A 247 0.76 4.52 -1.62
CA LEU A 247 0.06 4.55 -2.91
C LEU A 247 1.02 4.89 -4.06
N THR A 248 1.76 5.99 -3.95
CA THR A 248 2.70 6.44 -5.00
C THR A 248 3.74 5.36 -5.33
N ASP A 249 4.43 4.84 -4.31
CA ASP A 249 5.48 3.84 -4.46
C ASP A 249 4.90 2.52 -5.02
N GLY A 250 3.73 2.11 -4.54
CA GLY A 250 3.06 0.89 -4.97
C GLY A 250 2.51 0.94 -6.40
N PHE A 251 1.99 2.09 -6.85
CA PHE A 251 1.60 2.30 -8.25
C PHE A 251 2.82 2.39 -9.18
N ALA A 252 3.92 3.02 -8.76
CA ALA A 252 5.17 3.03 -9.51
C ALA A 252 5.73 1.60 -9.71
N ALA A 253 5.68 0.77 -8.66
CA ALA A 253 6.04 -0.65 -8.75
C ALA A 253 5.11 -1.43 -9.72
N ALA A 254 3.80 -1.25 -9.63
CA ALA A 254 2.85 -1.89 -10.55
C ALA A 254 3.07 -1.50 -12.02
N ASN A 255 3.37 -0.21 -12.29
CA ASN A 255 3.69 0.26 -13.63
C ASN A 255 5.02 -0.31 -14.16
N THR A 256 6.00 -0.51 -13.27
CA THR A 256 7.27 -1.17 -13.61
C THR A 256 7.04 -2.63 -14.00
N MET A 257 6.25 -3.38 -13.21
CA MET A 257 5.87 -4.77 -13.53
C MET A 257 5.16 -4.88 -14.90
N LEU A 258 4.24 -3.96 -15.19
CA LEU A 258 3.54 -3.90 -16.48
C LEU A 258 4.52 -3.66 -17.64
N THR A 259 5.43 -2.70 -17.48
CA THR A 259 6.43 -2.33 -18.49
C THR A 259 7.39 -3.49 -18.78
N ASP A 260 7.93 -4.12 -17.72
CA ASP A 260 8.82 -5.27 -17.84
C ASP A 260 8.12 -6.49 -18.45
N GLY A 261 6.85 -6.72 -18.10
CA GLY A 261 6.03 -7.78 -18.64
C GLY A 261 5.75 -7.61 -20.13
N PHE A 262 5.38 -6.40 -20.56
CA PHE A 262 5.22 -6.08 -21.98
C PHE A 262 6.54 -6.12 -22.76
N ALA A 263 7.68 -5.74 -22.15
CA ALA A 263 8.99 -5.90 -22.77
C ALA A 263 9.36 -7.38 -23.01
N LYS A 264 9.01 -8.28 -22.08
CA LYS A 264 9.18 -9.74 -22.25
C LYS A 264 8.26 -10.30 -23.33
N ALA A 265 6.97 -9.95 -23.29
CA ALA A 265 5.99 -10.36 -24.29
C ALA A 265 6.36 -9.87 -25.70
N GLY A 266 6.86 -8.63 -25.82
CA GLY A 266 7.34 -8.06 -27.07
C GLY A 266 8.49 -8.86 -27.69
N LYS A 267 9.49 -9.26 -26.89
CA LYS A 267 10.57 -10.14 -27.37
C LYS A 267 10.04 -11.47 -27.89
N ARG A 268 9.10 -12.10 -27.16
CA ARG A 268 8.52 -13.37 -27.60
C ARG A 268 7.67 -13.23 -28.87
N PHE A 269 7.02 -12.08 -29.05
CA PHE A 269 6.34 -11.73 -30.30
C PHE A 269 7.30 -11.50 -31.47
N ASP A 270 8.46 -10.87 -31.22
CA ASP A 270 9.51 -10.68 -32.21
C ASP A 270 10.11 -12.03 -32.66
N GLU A 271 10.35 -12.96 -31.73
CA GLU A 271 10.76 -14.34 -32.05
C GLU A 271 9.72 -15.06 -32.94
N GLY A 272 8.42 -14.89 -32.65
CA GLY A 272 7.35 -15.43 -33.50
C GLY A 272 7.35 -14.84 -34.91
N ARG A 273 7.69 -13.55 -35.04
CA ARG A 273 7.85 -12.89 -36.35
C ARG A 273 9.03 -13.46 -37.13
N ASP A 274 10.17 -13.66 -36.47
CA ASP A 274 11.37 -14.20 -37.11
C ASP A 274 11.20 -15.68 -37.51
N ALA A 275 10.46 -16.46 -36.72
CA ALA A 275 10.02 -17.80 -37.08
C ALA A 275 9.12 -17.77 -38.33
N ASN A 276 8.08 -16.92 -38.37
CA ASN A 276 7.20 -16.80 -39.54
C ASN A 276 7.98 -16.40 -40.80
N ASN A 277 8.83 -15.37 -40.70
CA ASN A 277 9.70 -14.90 -41.79
C ASN A 277 10.68 -15.99 -42.29
N THR A 278 10.98 -17.00 -41.46
CA THR A 278 11.83 -18.13 -41.84
C THR A 278 11.01 -19.23 -42.51
N GLY A 279 9.80 -19.52 -42.02
CA GLY A 279 8.84 -20.39 -42.70
C GLY A 279 8.48 -19.91 -44.11
N ASP A 280 8.25 -18.60 -44.29
CA ASP A 280 7.96 -17.98 -45.58
C ASP A 280 9.09 -18.21 -46.62
N LYS A 281 10.35 -18.27 -46.18
CA LYS A 281 11.50 -18.56 -47.06
C LYS A 281 11.48 -20.00 -47.58
N PHE A 282 11.10 -20.96 -46.73
CA PHE A 282 10.92 -22.35 -47.17
C PHE A 282 9.69 -22.51 -48.08
N GLY A 283 8.62 -21.73 -47.85
CA GLY A 283 7.49 -21.62 -48.76
C GLY A 283 7.92 -21.15 -50.17
N LEU A 284 8.76 -20.11 -50.24
CA LEU A 284 9.37 -19.65 -51.49
C LEU A 284 10.24 -20.72 -52.17
N ASP A 285 11.02 -21.48 -51.40
CA ASP A 285 11.87 -22.54 -51.95
C ASP A 285 11.06 -23.73 -52.50
N SER A 286 9.97 -24.12 -51.82
CA SER A 286 9.02 -25.12 -52.33
C SER A 286 8.39 -24.70 -53.68
N ILE A 287 8.17 -23.39 -53.89
CA ILE A 287 7.74 -22.84 -55.19
C ILE A 287 8.84 -23.02 -56.25
N PHE A 288 10.12 -22.80 -55.92
CA PHE A 288 11.22 -23.05 -56.87
C PHE A 288 11.34 -24.54 -57.25
N PHE A 289 11.18 -25.46 -56.30
CA PHE A 289 11.10 -26.89 -56.60
C PHE A 289 9.87 -27.24 -57.45
N THR A 290 8.74 -26.58 -57.25
CA THR A 290 7.54 -26.73 -58.10
C THR A 290 7.79 -26.25 -59.54
N VAL A 291 8.54 -25.16 -59.72
CA VAL A 291 8.99 -24.70 -61.06
C VAL A 291 9.91 -25.73 -61.70
N CYS A 292 10.84 -26.34 -60.95
CA CYS A 292 11.66 -27.44 -61.45
C CYS A 292 10.82 -28.64 -61.90
N LEU A 293 9.86 -29.07 -61.07
CA LEU A 293 8.94 -30.17 -61.41
C LEU A 293 8.19 -29.90 -62.73
N PHE A 294 7.65 -28.71 -62.87
CA PHE A 294 6.91 -28.30 -64.07
C PHE A 294 7.79 -28.32 -65.33
N LEU A 295 9.00 -27.76 -65.25
CA LEU A 295 9.96 -27.73 -66.37
C LEU A 295 10.43 -29.14 -66.78
N ALA A 296 10.73 -30.00 -65.81
CA ALA A 296 11.13 -31.39 -66.05
C ALA A 296 9.97 -32.23 -66.62
N GLY A 297 8.74 -32.00 -66.15
CA GLY A 297 7.54 -32.64 -66.68
C GLY A 297 7.24 -32.25 -68.14
N ILE A 298 7.37 -30.95 -68.47
CA ILE A 298 7.23 -30.48 -69.85
C ILE A 298 8.35 -31.00 -70.75
N ALA A 299 9.57 -31.16 -70.24
CA ALA A 299 10.69 -31.72 -70.99
C ALA A 299 10.41 -33.17 -71.48
N LEU A 300 9.66 -33.98 -70.71
CA LEU A 300 9.22 -35.33 -71.13
C LEU A 300 8.18 -35.31 -72.27
N VAL A 301 7.37 -34.26 -72.39
CA VAL A 301 6.31 -34.17 -73.41
C VAL A 301 6.88 -33.87 -74.81
N PHE A 302 7.99 -33.12 -74.89
CA PHE A 302 8.57 -32.73 -76.17
C PHE A 302 9.47 -33.80 -76.79
N LYS A 303 9.15 -34.20 -78.03
CA LYS A 303 9.96 -35.14 -78.83
C LYS A 303 11.00 -34.47 -79.75
N THR A 304 11.23 -33.16 -79.58
CA THR A 304 12.17 -32.36 -80.40
C THR A 304 13.36 -31.88 -79.57
N LYS A 305 14.35 -31.23 -80.21
CA LYS A 305 15.52 -30.65 -79.51
C LYS A 305 15.15 -29.66 -78.38
N VAL A 306 13.93 -29.10 -78.41
CA VAL A 306 13.38 -28.21 -77.37
C VAL A 306 13.34 -28.91 -75.99
N ARG A 307 13.24 -30.25 -75.94
CA ARG A 307 13.25 -31.03 -74.68
C ARG A 307 14.48 -30.75 -73.82
N TRP A 308 15.64 -30.59 -74.45
CA TRP A 308 16.90 -30.30 -73.77
C TRP A 308 16.97 -28.87 -73.21
N ALA A 309 16.26 -27.91 -73.81
CA ALA A 309 16.22 -26.54 -73.30
C ALA A 309 15.40 -26.46 -72.00
N PHE A 310 14.19 -27.05 -71.98
CA PHE A 310 13.38 -27.14 -70.76
C PHE A 310 14.07 -27.96 -69.66
N PHE A 311 14.70 -29.08 -70.02
CA PHE A 311 15.48 -29.88 -69.07
C PHE A 311 16.66 -29.08 -68.47
N ALA A 312 17.44 -28.36 -69.28
CA ALA A 312 18.55 -27.55 -68.79
C ALA A 312 18.11 -26.41 -67.85
N ILE A 313 16.99 -25.73 -68.16
CA ILE A 313 16.42 -24.71 -67.27
C ILE A 313 15.89 -25.36 -65.99
N GLY A 314 15.25 -26.53 -66.07
CA GLY A 314 14.82 -27.32 -64.91
C GLY A 314 15.98 -27.68 -63.98
N VAL A 315 17.10 -28.18 -64.53
CA VAL A 315 18.33 -28.47 -63.76
C VAL A 315 18.91 -27.20 -63.13
N ALA A 316 18.95 -26.08 -63.86
CA ALA A 316 19.43 -24.80 -63.31
C ALA A 316 18.55 -24.31 -62.14
N SER A 317 17.22 -24.39 -62.27
CA SER A 317 16.27 -24.09 -61.19
C SER A 317 16.43 -25.04 -60.00
N PHE A 318 16.64 -26.34 -60.24
CA PHE A 318 16.88 -27.33 -59.19
C PHE A 318 18.14 -27.02 -58.36
N VAL A 319 19.25 -26.70 -59.04
CA VAL A 319 20.51 -26.34 -58.39
C VAL A 319 20.35 -25.01 -57.63
N GLY A 320 19.62 -24.04 -58.20
CA GLY A 320 19.30 -22.78 -57.53
C GLY A 320 18.47 -22.96 -56.26
N ALA A 321 17.38 -23.72 -56.32
CA ALA A 321 16.53 -24.06 -55.16
C ALA A 321 17.35 -24.80 -54.09
N THR A 322 18.04 -25.86 -54.48
CA THR A 322 18.90 -26.64 -53.56
C THR A 322 19.96 -25.76 -52.88
N ALA A 323 20.58 -24.83 -53.61
CA ALA A 323 21.54 -23.90 -53.02
C ALA A 323 20.87 -22.90 -52.06
N TYR A 324 19.68 -22.38 -52.41
CA TYR A 324 18.91 -21.47 -51.56
C TYR A 324 18.42 -22.16 -50.27
N LEU A 325 17.92 -23.38 -50.34
CA LEU A 325 17.52 -24.22 -49.21
C LEU A 325 18.62 -24.32 -48.13
N PHE A 326 19.88 -24.50 -48.53
CA PHE A 326 21.01 -24.55 -47.60
C PHE A 326 21.41 -23.18 -47.00
N THR A 327 20.79 -22.07 -47.41
CA THR A 327 20.99 -20.74 -46.79
C THR A 327 19.95 -20.39 -45.73
N ILE A 328 18.82 -21.10 -45.67
CA ILE A 328 17.74 -20.86 -44.71
C ILE A 328 18.08 -21.57 -43.39
N PRO A 329 17.83 -20.99 -42.19
CA PRO A 329 17.92 -21.70 -40.91
C PRO A 329 16.89 -22.85 -40.82
N TRP A 330 17.32 -24.01 -40.36
CA TRP A 330 16.48 -25.22 -40.26
C TRP A 330 15.86 -25.31 -38.86
N ALA A 331 14.63 -25.85 -38.78
CA ALA A 331 13.88 -26.03 -37.54
C ALA A 331 14.32 -27.26 -36.74
#